data_AF-A0A7K0DRR9-F1
#
_entry.id   AF-A0A7K0DRR9-F1
#
_cell.length_a   1.000
_cell.length_b   1.000
_cell.length_c   1.000
_cell.angle_alpha   90.00
_cell.angle_beta   90.00
_cell.angle_gamma   90.00
#
_symmetry.space_group_name_H-M   'P 1'
#
loop_
_entity.id
_entity.type
_entity.pdbx_description
1 polymer ?
#
loop_
_entity_poly.entity_id
_entity_poly.type
_entity_poly.pdbx_seq_one_letter_code
_entity_poly.pdbx_strand_id
1 'polypeptide(L)'
;MATIGQLRAALAVLRAEIDDVAQQVRDREAPGSDSAGVQHAMLAGLLYRLIGADLRRTLTAAPDLVSFEHRARAATPSTVALGDEDLYDQAHFEAYWLTDRIAELYSDADRTPPLAAAACTAEATRALLRIQRDLALGSGPAVGHPAWEAVLTQLDRARALARAAHAAAETTPQARVVTAVSGAEL
;
A
#
# COMPACT_ATOMS: atom_id res chain seq x y z
N MET A 1 -15.93 5.60 17.06
CA MET A 1 -14.96 6.32 16.21
C MET A 1 -14.25 7.40 17.02
N ALA A 2 -12.96 7.65 16.79
CA ALA A 2 -12.22 8.69 17.51
C ALA A 2 -12.63 10.09 17.03
N THR A 3 -12.59 11.11 17.89
CA THR A 3 -12.85 12.50 17.52
C THR A 3 -11.57 13.22 17.09
N ILE A 4 -11.69 14.36 16.40
CA ILE A 4 -10.53 15.23 16.06
C ILE A 4 -9.71 15.57 17.32
N GLY A 5 -10.37 15.84 18.45
CA GLY A 5 -9.70 16.10 19.72
C GLY A 5 -8.91 14.90 20.24
N GLN A 6 -9.47 13.70 20.16
CA GLN A 6 -8.79 12.45 20.55
C GLN A 6 -7.59 12.15 19.65
N LEU A 7 -7.71 12.37 18.33
CA LEU A 7 -6.60 12.21 17.39
C LEU A 7 -5.45 13.19 17.67
N ARG A 8 -5.77 14.46 17.93
CA ARG A 8 -4.76 15.46 18.31
C ARG A 8 -4.07 15.10 19.62
N ALA A 9 -4.84 14.66 20.63
CA ALA A 9 -4.27 14.24 21.91
C ALA A 9 -3.32 13.04 21.74
N ALA A 10 -3.70 12.03 20.95
CA ALA A 10 -2.85 10.88 20.66
C ALA A 10 -1.56 11.30 19.93
N LEU A 11 -1.66 12.15 18.91
CA LEU A 11 -0.49 12.67 18.18
C LEU A 11 0.43 13.50 19.06
N ALA A 12 -0.11 14.23 20.04
CA ALA A 12 0.68 15.04 20.96
C ALA A 12 1.50 14.16 21.91
N VAL A 13 0.91 13.07 22.39
CA VAL A 13 1.61 12.04 23.17
C VAL A 13 2.75 11.42 22.35
N LEU A 14 2.51 11.16 21.07
CA LEU A 14 3.51 10.63 20.13
C LEU A 14 4.52 11.67 19.62
N ARG A 15 4.45 12.92 20.12
CA ARG A 15 5.31 14.05 19.74
C ARG A 15 5.34 14.33 18.23
N ALA A 16 4.23 14.13 17.54
CA ALA A 16 4.13 14.46 16.13
C ALA A 16 3.99 15.98 15.92
N GLU A 17 4.47 16.50 14.79
CA GLU A 17 4.25 17.89 14.37
C GLU A 17 2.80 18.06 13.88
N ILE A 18 1.90 18.44 14.80
CA ILE A 18 0.46 18.57 14.53
C ILE A 18 0.12 19.89 13.84
N ASP A 19 0.93 20.93 14.06
CA ASP A 19 0.66 22.29 13.56
C ASP A 19 0.72 22.37 12.03
N ASP A 20 1.59 21.59 11.40
CA ASP A 20 1.71 21.46 9.96
C ASP A 20 0.45 20.85 9.31
N VAL A 21 -0.24 19.96 10.00
CA VAL A 21 -1.51 19.38 9.53
C VAL A 21 -2.60 20.44 9.48
N ALA A 22 -2.68 21.30 10.50
CA ALA A 22 -3.66 22.37 10.54
C ALA A 22 -3.41 23.42 9.44
N GLN A 23 -2.14 23.71 9.14
CA GLN A 23 -1.78 24.62 8.05
C GLN A 23 -2.11 24.03 6.67
N GLN A 24 -1.76 22.77 6.42
CA GLN A 24 -2.08 22.12 5.14
C GLN A 24 -3.58 21.95 4.88
N VAL A 25 -4.41 21.81 5.93
CA VAL A 25 -5.87 21.82 5.78
C VAL A 25 -6.32 23.18 5.27
N ARG A 26 -5.87 24.27 5.92
CA ARG A 26 -6.21 25.64 5.51
C ARG A 26 -5.77 25.95 4.08
N ASP A 27 -4.59 25.48 3.67
CA ASP A 27 -4.06 25.70 2.32
C ASP A 27 -4.84 24.93 1.23
N ARG A 28 -5.57 23.87 1.62
CA ARG A 28 -6.38 23.03 0.72
C ARG A 28 -7.89 23.29 0.82
N GLU A 29 -8.33 24.24 1.65
CA GLU A 29 -9.74 24.58 1.82
C GLU A 29 -10.30 25.23 0.54
N ALA A 30 -11.03 24.44 -0.25
CA ALA A 30 -11.87 24.94 -1.33
C ALA A 30 -13.27 25.30 -0.78
N PRO A 31 -13.95 26.34 -1.33
CA PRO A 31 -15.31 26.68 -0.95
C PRO A 31 -16.26 25.50 -1.15
N GLY A 32 -16.95 25.07 -0.08
CA GLY A 32 -17.89 23.94 -0.10
C GLY A 32 -17.29 22.56 0.25
N SER A 33 -16.02 22.50 0.68
CA SER A 33 -15.42 21.24 1.14
C SER A 33 -15.79 20.88 2.59
N ASP A 34 -15.91 19.58 2.87
CA ASP A 34 -16.02 19.01 4.23
C ASP A 34 -14.68 19.14 4.96
N SER A 35 -14.35 20.36 5.40
CA SER A 35 -13.05 20.66 6.03
C SER A 35 -12.85 19.86 7.32
N ALA A 36 -13.92 19.57 8.06
CA ALA A 36 -13.87 18.76 9.27
C ALA A 36 -13.55 17.29 8.96
N GLY A 37 -14.19 16.69 7.96
CA GLY A 37 -13.89 15.34 7.50
C GLY A 37 -12.49 15.21 6.93
N VAL A 38 -12.04 16.19 6.13
CA VAL A 38 -10.67 16.23 5.61
C VAL A 38 -9.65 16.35 6.74
N GLN A 39 -9.86 17.24 7.71
CA GLN A 39 -8.98 17.37 8.87
C GLN A 39 -8.91 16.08 9.68
N HIS A 40 -10.05 15.45 9.92
CA HIS A 40 -10.09 14.15 10.60
C HIS A 40 -9.25 13.13 9.85
N ALA A 41 -9.47 12.97 8.54
CA ALA A 41 -8.75 12.01 7.70
C ALA A 41 -7.24 12.27 7.70
N MET A 42 -6.81 13.54 7.65
CA MET A 42 -5.38 13.90 7.71
C MET A 42 -4.74 13.56 9.06
N LEU A 43 -5.42 13.83 10.18
CA LEU A 43 -4.93 13.48 11.52
C LEU A 43 -4.88 11.97 11.73
N ALA A 44 -5.92 11.24 11.32
CA ALA A 44 -5.96 9.78 11.36
C ALA A 44 -4.87 9.18 10.46
N GLY A 45 -4.67 9.72 9.26
CA GLY A 45 -3.61 9.31 8.35
C GLY A 45 -2.20 9.59 8.87
N LEU A 46 -1.98 10.69 9.60
CA LEU A 46 -0.70 10.95 10.28
C LEU A 46 -0.45 9.93 11.39
N LEU A 47 -1.47 9.65 12.21
CA LEU A 47 -1.37 8.65 13.28
C LEU A 47 -1.05 7.27 12.70
N TYR A 48 -1.75 6.88 11.63
CA TYR A 48 -1.48 5.64 10.91
C TYR A 48 -0.03 5.57 10.40
N ARG A 49 0.49 6.64 9.79
CA ARG A 49 1.88 6.67 9.28
C ARG A 49 2.91 6.55 10.41
N LEU A 50 2.68 7.18 11.56
CA LEU A 50 3.59 7.10 12.71
C LEU A 50 3.64 5.69 13.30
N ILE A 51 2.47 5.10 13.57
CA ILE A 51 2.36 3.74 14.08
C ILE A 51 2.87 2.75 13.05
N GLY A 52 2.53 2.93 11.77
CA GLY A 52 3.04 2.13 10.66
C GLY A 52 4.56 2.19 10.51
N ALA A 53 5.19 3.34 10.76
CA ALA A 53 6.65 3.46 10.76
C ALA A 53 7.31 2.68 11.90
N ASP A 54 6.68 2.67 13.09
CA ASP A 54 7.14 1.88 14.23
C ASP A 54 6.95 0.37 14.01
N LEU A 55 5.78 -0.02 13.48
CA LEU A 55 5.50 -1.39 13.07
C LEU A 55 6.53 -1.85 12.03
N ARG A 56 6.77 -1.06 10.98
CA ARG A 56 7.77 -1.37 9.95
C ARG A 56 9.15 -1.56 10.55
N ARG A 57 9.61 -0.66 11.43
CA ARG A 57 10.89 -0.80 12.15
C ARG A 57 10.95 -2.13 12.90
N THR A 58 9.89 -2.49 13.61
CA THR A 58 9.77 -3.75 14.36
C THR A 58 9.82 -4.98 13.46
N LEU A 59 9.14 -4.93 12.31
CA LEU A 59 9.18 -6.02 11.32
C LEU A 59 10.58 -6.17 10.73
N THR A 60 11.18 -5.08 10.25
CA THR A 60 12.50 -5.09 9.59
C THR A 60 13.65 -5.38 10.54
N ALA A 61 13.47 -5.20 11.85
CA ALA A 61 14.44 -5.61 12.87
C ALA A 61 14.43 -7.13 13.15
N ALA A 62 13.70 -7.93 12.37
CA ALA A 62 13.75 -9.38 12.48
C ALA A 62 15.10 -9.92 11.99
N PRO A 63 15.69 -10.92 12.68
CA PRO A 63 17.01 -11.45 12.31
C PRO A 63 16.98 -12.27 11.01
N ASP A 64 15.80 -12.75 10.59
CA ASP A 64 15.62 -13.59 9.41
C ASP A 64 14.20 -13.45 8.83
N LEU A 65 13.99 -14.01 7.63
CA LEU A 65 12.72 -13.92 6.89
C LEU A 65 11.56 -14.63 7.61
N VAL A 66 11.82 -15.75 8.29
CA VAL A 66 10.78 -16.51 9.01
C VAL A 66 10.29 -15.69 10.21
N SER A 67 11.22 -15.08 10.95
CA SER A 67 10.92 -14.15 12.04
C SER A 67 10.17 -12.92 11.55
N PHE A 68 10.53 -12.38 10.37
CA PHE A 68 9.81 -11.27 9.74
C PHE A 68 8.36 -11.67 9.43
N GLU A 69 8.15 -12.80 8.74
CA GLU A 69 6.83 -13.29 8.38
C GLU A 69 5.97 -13.56 9.62
N HIS A 70 6.55 -14.12 10.67
CA HIS A 70 5.82 -14.37 11.90
C HIS A 70 5.34 -13.06 12.55
N ARG A 71 6.20 -12.04 12.65
CA ARG A 71 5.81 -10.72 13.17
C ARG A 71 4.75 -10.06 12.26
N ALA A 72 4.89 -10.18 10.94
CA ALA A 72 3.93 -9.64 9.98
C ALA A 72 2.54 -10.29 10.14
N ARG A 73 2.49 -11.62 10.30
CA ARG A 73 1.23 -12.33 10.58
C ARG A 73 0.61 -11.92 11.90
N ALA A 74 1.41 -11.69 12.94
CA ALA A 74 0.91 -11.24 14.24
C ALA A 74 0.38 -9.79 14.22
N ALA A 75 0.92 -8.95 13.32
CA ALA A 75 0.51 -7.56 13.14
C ALA A 75 -0.56 -7.37 12.06
N THR A 76 -1.15 -8.46 11.54
CA THR A 76 -2.18 -8.36 10.52
C THR A 76 -3.43 -7.70 11.13
N PRO A 77 -4.08 -6.73 10.44
CA PRO A 77 -5.25 -6.04 10.96
C PRO A 77 -6.36 -6.98 11.45
N SER A 78 -6.54 -8.12 10.76
CA SER A 78 -7.54 -9.14 11.08
C SER A 78 -7.18 -10.07 12.25
N THR A 79 -5.99 -9.95 12.85
CA THR A 79 -5.58 -10.82 13.96
C THR A 79 -6.41 -10.58 15.22
N VAL A 80 -6.91 -9.35 15.42
CA VAL A 80 -7.79 -8.99 16.54
C VAL A 80 -9.09 -8.45 15.97
N ALA A 81 -10.19 -9.19 16.16
CA ALA A 81 -11.50 -8.76 15.72
C ALA A 81 -11.94 -7.50 16.47
N LEU A 82 -12.11 -6.40 15.74
CA LEU A 82 -12.81 -5.22 16.22
C LEU A 82 -14.30 -5.38 15.92
N GLY A 83 -15.16 -5.11 16.91
CA GLY A 83 -16.56 -5.53 16.91
C GLY A 83 -17.45 -5.01 15.76
N ASP A 84 -16.98 -4.02 14.99
CA ASP A 84 -17.74 -3.34 13.93
C ASP A 84 -16.93 -3.24 12.60
N GLU A 85 -15.92 -4.08 12.39
CA GLU A 85 -15.06 -3.96 11.21
C GLU A 85 -15.70 -4.60 9.96
N ASP A 86 -16.01 -3.78 8.96
CA ASP A 86 -16.38 -4.27 7.62
C ASP A 86 -15.10 -4.63 6.85
N LEU A 87 -14.87 -5.93 6.68
CA LEU A 87 -13.70 -6.47 5.97
C LEU A 87 -13.63 -6.01 4.50
N TYR A 88 -14.76 -5.70 3.87
CA TYR A 88 -14.77 -5.20 2.49
C TYR A 88 -14.28 -3.76 2.42
N ASP A 89 -14.74 -2.90 3.33
CA ASP A 89 -14.29 -1.52 3.41
C ASP A 89 -12.80 -1.45 3.80
N GLN A 90 -12.36 -2.31 4.73
CA GLN A 90 -10.95 -2.44 5.09
C GLN A 90 -10.09 -2.85 3.88
N ALA A 91 -10.49 -3.89 3.14
CA ALA A 91 -9.76 -4.32 1.95
C ALA A 91 -9.74 -3.25 0.86
N HIS A 92 -10.84 -2.51 0.68
CA HIS A 92 -10.91 -1.40 -0.28
C HIS A 92 -9.95 -0.27 0.08
N PHE A 93 -9.90 0.08 1.36
CA PHE A 93 -8.99 1.08 1.90
C PHE A 93 -7.52 0.68 1.74
N GLU A 94 -7.17 -0.56 2.10
CA GLU A 94 -5.81 -1.08 1.94
C GLU A 94 -5.37 -1.13 0.47
N ALA A 95 -6.25 -1.55 -0.43
CA ALA A 95 -5.98 -1.55 -1.86
C ALA A 95 -5.76 -0.12 -2.39
N TYR A 96 -6.60 0.84 -1.96
CA TYR A 96 -6.43 2.25 -2.32
C TYR A 96 -5.03 2.76 -1.96
N TRP A 97 -4.61 2.53 -0.71
CA TRP A 97 -3.30 2.96 -0.22
C TRP A 97 -2.12 2.22 -0.85
N LEU A 98 -2.25 0.93 -1.13
CA LEU A 98 -1.21 0.17 -1.82
C LEU A 98 -1.00 0.69 -3.25
N THR A 99 -2.09 0.97 -3.99
CA THR A 99 -1.99 1.57 -5.33
C THR A 99 -1.27 2.92 -5.28
N ASP A 100 -1.64 3.79 -4.35
CA ASP A 100 -1.03 5.12 -4.20
C ASP A 100 0.47 5.02 -3.86
N ARG A 101 0.82 4.13 -2.93
CA ARG A 101 2.22 3.86 -2.57
C ARG A 101 3.05 3.34 -3.74
N ILE A 102 2.50 2.44 -4.55
CA ILE A 102 3.19 1.91 -5.72
C ILE A 102 3.35 3.00 -6.78
N ALA A 103 2.36 3.90 -6.94
CA ALA A 103 2.46 5.04 -7.84
C ALA A 103 3.59 6.00 -7.44
N GLU A 104 3.76 6.27 -6.14
CA GLU A 104 4.91 7.02 -5.61
C GLU A 104 6.25 6.34 -5.95
N LEU A 105 6.36 5.02 -5.73
CA LEU A 105 7.58 4.28 -6.07
C LEU A 105 7.87 4.28 -7.58
N TYR A 106 6.81 4.31 -8.40
CA TYR A 106 6.91 4.32 -9.85
C TYR A 106 7.28 5.69 -10.44
N SER A 107 7.05 6.78 -9.70
CA SER A 107 7.41 8.14 -10.14
C SER A 107 8.88 8.49 -9.88
N ASP A 108 9.56 7.77 -8.97
CA ASP A 108 10.93 8.05 -8.50
C ASP A 108 12.07 7.42 -9.36
N ALA A 109 11.82 7.25 -10.66
CA ALA A 109 12.85 7.08 -11.70
C ALA A 109 13.66 5.76 -11.84
N ASP A 110 13.13 4.60 -11.42
CA ASP A 110 13.60 3.32 -11.97
C ASP A 110 12.44 2.33 -12.23
N ARG A 111 11.84 2.46 -13.41
CA ARG A 111 10.68 1.66 -13.85
C ARG A 111 11.10 0.24 -14.20
N THR A 112 11.34 -0.56 -13.18
CA THR A 112 11.59 -1.98 -13.40
C THR A 112 10.29 -2.68 -13.84
N PRO A 113 10.34 -3.61 -14.80
CA PRO A 113 9.17 -4.36 -15.22
C PRO A 113 8.38 -5.03 -14.07
N PRO A 114 9.01 -5.55 -12.99
CA PRO A 114 8.29 -6.04 -11.81
C PRO A 114 7.45 -4.96 -11.11
N LEU A 115 7.99 -3.76 -10.90
CA LEU A 115 7.25 -2.68 -10.23
C LEU A 115 6.08 -2.19 -11.09
N ALA A 116 6.28 -2.12 -12.41
CA ALA A 116 5.21 -1.82 -13.35
C ALA A 116 4.09 -2.87 -13.33
N ALA A 117 4.45 -4.16 -13.23
CA ALA A 117 3.47 -5.24 -13.10
C ALA A 117 2.67 -5.11 -11.80
N ALA A 118 3.36 -4.84 -10.68
CA ALA A 118 2.72 -4.62 -9.37
C ALA A 118 1.75 -3.42 -9.40
N ALA A 119 2.11 -2.32 -10.07
CA ALA A 119 1.24 -1.16 -10.24
C ALA A 119 -0.06 -1.53 -10.97
N CYS A 120 0.06 -2.21 -12.11
CA CYS A 120 -1.09 -2.68 -12.88
C CYS A 120 -1.99 -3.64 -12.07
N THR A 121 -1.39 -4.56 -11.30
CA THR A 121 -2.15 -5.45 -10.42
C THR A 121 -2.88 -4.68 -9.32
N ALA A 122 -2.21 -3.73 -8.66
CA ALA A 122 -2.82 -2.94 -7.59
C ALA A 122 -3.99 -2.09 -8.11
N GLU A 123 -3.84 -1.46 -9.29
CA GLU A 123 -4.93 -0.73 -9.95
C GLU A 123 -6.12 -1.63 -10.26
N ALA A 124 -5.87 -2.83 -10.82
CA ALA A 124 -6.92 -3.81 -11.12
C ALA A 124 -7.64 -4.29 -9.85
N THR A 125 -6.91 -4.61 -8.78
CA THR A 125 -7.49 -5.00 -7.48
C THR A 125 -8.37 -3.90 -6.91
N ARG A 126 -7.90 -2.65 -6.91
CA ARG A 126 -8.68 -1.50 -6.45
C ARG A 126 -9.97 -1.32 -7.25
N ALA A 127 -9.91 -1.48 -8.57
CA ALA A 127 -11.08 -1.39 -9.44
C ALA A 127 -12.08 -2.53 -9.18
N LEU A 128 -11.61 -3.77 -8.99
CA LEU A 128 -12.46 -4.91 -8.64
C LEU A 128 -13.19 -4.72 -7.30
N LEU A 129 -12.47 -4.24 -6.27
CA LEU A 129 -13.08 -3.97 -4.96
C LEU A 129 -14.10 -2.84 -5.03
N ARG A 130 -13.87 -1.82 -5.88
CA ARG A 130 -14.85 -0.77 -6.15
C ARG A 130 -16.12 -1.36 -6.80
N ILE A 131 -15.95 -2.16 -7.85
CA ILE A 131 -17.07 -2.81 -8.55
C ILE A 131 -17.88 -3.66 -7.57
N GLN A 132 -17.20 -4.44 -6.72
CA GLN A 132 -17.86 -5.25 -5.69
C GLN A 132 -18.68 -4.39 -4.72
N ARG A 133 -18.12 -3.27 -4.26
CA ARG A 133 -18.84 -2.32 -3.39
C ARG A 133 -20.07 -1.74 -4.08
N ASP A 134 -19.91 -1.29 -5.33
CA ASP A 134 -21.01 -0.69 -6.10
C ASP A 134 -22.12 -1.73 -6.37
N LEU A 135 -21.76 -2.99 -6.67
CA LEU A 135 -22.71 -4.10 -6.79
C LEU A 135 -23.46 -4.36 -5.47
N ALA A 136 -22.77 -4.36 -4.33
CA ALA A 136 -23.40 -4.54 -3.02
C ALA A 136 -24.40 -3.43 -2.68
N LEU A 137 -24.15 -2.20 -3.15
CA LEU A 137 -25.04 -1.04 -3.00
C LEU A 137 -26.17 -0.99 -4.06
N GLY A 138 -26.24 -1.97 -4.96
CA GLY A 138 -27.23 -2.00 -6.06
C GLY A 138 -26.97 -0.97 -7.16
N SER A 139 -25.82 -0.30 -7.13
CA SER A 139 -25.38 0.69 -8.13
C SER A 139 -24.26 0.17 -9.03
N GLY A 140 -24.08 -1.14 -9.07
CA GLY A 140 -22.96 -1.78 -9.74
C GLY A 140 -23.02 -1.68 -11.26
N PRO A 141 -21.86 -1.70 -11.93
CA PRO A 141 -21.81 -1.66 -13.38
C PRO A 141 -22.43 -2.92 -13.99
N ALA A 142 -23.27 -2.74 -15.02
CA ALA A 142 -23.88 -3.83 -15.77
C ALA A 142 -22.81 -4.71 -16.47
N VAL A 143 -23.21 -5.92 -16.87
CA VAL A 143 -22.38 -6.79 -17.73
C VAL A 143 -22.01 -6.03 -19.01
N GLY A 144 -20.72 -6.01 -19.36
CA GLY A 144 -20.21 -5.26 -20.52
C GLY A 144 -19.85 -3.80 -20.25
N HIS A 145 -19.96 -3.32 -19.00
CA HIS A 145 -19.52 -1.98 -18.64
C HIS A 145 -17.99 -1.81 -18.84
N PRO A 146 -17.51 -0.65 -19.34
CA PRO A 146 -16.09 -0.41 -19.66
C PRO A 146 -15.14 -0.56 -18.46
N ALA A 147 -15.65 -0.48 -17.24
CA ALA A 147 -14.86 -0.76 -16.03
C ALA A 147 -14.32 -2.19 -16.00
N TRP A 148 -15.08 -3.18 -16.49
CA TRP A 148 -14.62 -4.56 -16.59
C TRP A 148 -13.48 -4.71 -17.61
N GLU A 149 -13.60 -4.05 -18.76
CA GLU A 149 -12.56 -4.07 -19.80
C GLU A 149 -11.25 -3.43 -19.31
N ALA A 150 -11.36 -2.33 -18.57
CA ALA A 150 -10.21 -1.67 -17.96
C ALA A 150 -9.48 -2.59 -16.96
N VAL A 151 -10.23 -3.35 -16.14
CA VAL A 151 -9.66 -4.34 -15.22
C VAL A 151 -8.90 -5.42 -15.99
N LEU A 152 -9.53 -6.02 -17.01
CA LEU A 152 -8.91 -7.08 -17.80
C LEU A 152 -7.63 -6.58 -18.49
N THR A 153 -7.68 -5.39 -19.09
CA THR A 153 -6.52 -4.75 -19.71
C THR A 153 -5.34 -4.58 -18.75
N GLN A 154 -5.61 -4.14 -17.51
CA GLN A 154 -4.58 -3.97 -16.50
C GLN A 154 -3.98 -5.31 -16.05
N LEU A 155 -4.79 -6.34 -15.89
CA LEU A 155 -4.32 -7.68 -15.54
C LEU A 155 -3.48 -8.31 -16.65
N ASP A 156 -3.88 -8.15 -17.92
CA ASP A 156 -3.10 -8.63 -19.06
C ASP A 156 -1.76 -7.90 -19.18
N ARG A 157 -1.75 -6.59 -18.96
CA ARG A 157 -0.53 -5.80 -18.91
C ARG A 157 0.40 -6.25 -17.77
N ALA A 158 -0.14 -6.45 -16.57
CA ALA A 158 0.61 -6.95 -15.43
C ALA A 158 1.26 -8.31 -15.74
N ARG A 159 0.49 -9.22 -16.35
CA ARG A 159 0.97 -10.54 -16.76
C ARG A 159 2.09 -10.47 -17.79
N ALA A 160 1.95 -9.61 -18.80
CA ALA A 160 2.99 -9.41 -19.82
C ALA A 160 4.29 -8.88 -19.21
N LEU A 161 4.19 -7.88 -18.33
CA LEU A 161 5.33 -7.28 -17.63
C LEU A 161 6.05 -8.28 -16.72
N ALA A 162 5.30 -9.07 -15.93
CA ALA A 162 5.87 -10.09 -15.06
C ALA A 162 6.62 -11.17 -15.86
N ARG A 163 6.07 -11.61 -16.99
CA ARG A 163 6.73 -12.57 -17.89
C ARG A 163 8.01 -12.01 -18.51
N ALA A 164 7.97 -10.75 -18.96
CA ALA A 164 9.16 -10.09 -19.51
C ALA A 164 10.26 -9.98 -18.45
N ALA A 165 9.91 -9.63 -17.21
CA ALA A 165 10.85 -9.58 -16.09
C ALA A 165 11.48 -10.95 -15.81
N HIS A 166 10.66 -12.00 -15.79
CA HIS A 166 11.13 -13.37 -15.57
C HIS A 166 12.12 -13.81 -16.65
N ALA A 167 11.79 -13.60 -17.93
CA ALA A 167 12.68 -13.93 -19.05
C ALA A 167 13.99 -13.13 -19.03
N ALA A 168 13.96 -11.86 -18.61
CA ALA A 168 15.16 -11.05 -18.45
C ALA A 168 16.06 -11.57 -17.31
N ALA A 169 15.47 -12.08 -16.23
CA ALA A 169 16.22 -12.69 -15.13
C ALA A 169 16.91 -13.99 -15.54
N GLU A 170 16.29 -14.81 -16.41
CA GLU A 170 16.90 -16.04 -16.93
C GLU A 170 18.08 -15.80 -17.88
N THR A 171 18.07 -14.67 -18.59
CA THR A 171 19.12 -14.33 -19.57
C THR A 171 20.30 -13.57 -18.98
N THR A 172 20.21 -13.13 -17.72
CA THR A 172 21.32 -12.50 -17.00
C THR A 172 22.29 -13.60 -16.52
N PRO A 173 23.53 -13.67 -17.01
CA PRO A 173 24.46 -14.72 -16.60
C PRO A 173 24.70 -14.62 -15.09
N GLN A 174 24.47 -15.72 -14.37
CA GLN A 174 24.97 -15.86 -13.01
C GLN A 174 26.50 -15.69 -13.09
N ALA A 175 26.99 -14.49 -12.76
CA ALA A 175 28.41 -14.26 -12.53
C ALA A 175 28.80 -15.12 -11.33
N ARG A 176 29.20 -16.35 -11.66
CA ARG A 176 29.75 -17.36 -10.78
C ARG A 176 30.85 -16.66 -10.00
N VAL A 177 30.61 -16.38 -8.73
CA VAL A 177 31.67 -16.05 -7.79
C VAL A 177 32.53 -17.31 -7.70
N VAL A 178 33.51 -17.40 -8.60
CA VAL A 178 34.64 -18.31 -8.45
C VAL A 178 35.46 -17.69 -7.33
N THR A 179 35.18 -18.09 -6.09
CA THR A 179 36.14 -17.96 -5.01
C THR A 179 37.36 -18.78 -5.40
N ALA A 180 38.36 -18.09 -5.96
CA ALA A 180 39.70 -18.61 -6.09
C ALA A 180 40.22 -18.87 -4.67
N VAL A 181 40.10 -20.11 -4.21
CA VAL A 181 40.90 -20.61 -3.10
C VAL A 181 42.33 -20.64 -3.63
N SER A 182 43.07 -19.57 -3.37
CA SER A 182 44.52 -19.57 -3.47
C SER A 182 45.04 -20.46 -2.34
N GLY A 183 45.17 -21.76 -2.65
CA GLY A 183 46.00 -22.67 -1.88
C GLY A 183 47.46 -22.37 -2.22
N ALA A 184 48.10 -21.58 -1.37
CA ALA A 184 49.55 -21.48 -1.34
C ALA A 184 50.11 -22.72 -0.62
N GLU A 185 50.60 -23.67 -1.40
CA GLU A 185 51.60 -24.65 -0.96
C GLU A 185 52.65 -24.79 -2.07
N LEU A 186 53.82 -24.19 -1.84
CA LEU A 186 55.16 -24.79 -1.81
C LEU A 186 56.23 -23.69 -1.72
#